data_AF-Q9L3H6-F1
#
_entry.id   AF-Q9L3H6-F1
#
_cell.length_a   1.000
_cell.length_b   1.000
_cell.length_c   1.000
_cell.angle_alpha   90.00
_cell.angle_beta   90.00
_cell.angle_gamma   90.00
#
_symmetry.space_group_name_H-M   'P 1'
#
loop_
_entity.id
_entity.type
_entity.pdbx_description
1 polymer ?
#
loop_
_entity_poly.entity_id
_entity_poly.type
_entity_poly.pdbx_seq_one_letter_code
_entity_poly.pdbx_strand_id
1 'polypeptide(L)'
;FAVVRSPNQRHLEIRDGKSADKWKVYRDVCDARALLGLRDRALAVLNALLSFFSETELNHGENLVVFPSNAQLITRANGIAGTTLRENLAVLVNAGLINRNDSPNGKRYVRRARDGAVETAYGFSLSPLLARSEEFALMAQQVAEDARRLKFVKERTTIVRRDVRKLITAAIEDGAAGDWATIETAYVAAVGRLRTAKSKTDFEAILDELSLLRDGVLNILQCQVFPQESDTSDSVSVTT
;
A
#
# COMPACT_ATOMS: atom_id res chain seq x y z
N PHE A 1 21.63 37.87 14.41
CA PHE A 1 20.28 37.29 14.32
C PHE A 1 20.27 36.25 13.20
N ALA A 2 20.57 35.01 13.53
CA ALA A 2 20.53 33.90 12.58
C ALA A 2 19.07 33.49 12.38
N VAL A 3 18.54 33.72 11.17
CA VAL A 3 17.23 33.21 10.77
C VAL A 3 17.37 31.70 10.63
N VAL A 4 16.83 30.97 11.61
CA VAL A 4 16.67 29.53 11.58
C VAL A 4 15.79 29.19 10.36
N ARG A 5 16.42 28.72 9.28
CA ARG A 5 15.71 28.19 8.11
C ARG A 5 15.10 26.84 8.49
N SER A 6 13.77 26.75 8.43
CA SER A 6 13.03 25.50 8.60
C SER A 6 13.47 24.45 7.56
N PRO A 7 13.57 23.14 7.89
CA PRO A 7 14.25 22.15 7.02
C PRO A 7 13.47 21.69 5.77
N ASN A 8 12.35 22.30 5.38
CA ASN A 8 11.42 21.70 4.40
C ASN A 8 11.26 22.43 3.06
N GLN A 9 12.11 23.39 2.72
CA GLN A 9 12.14 24.00 1.39
C GLN A 9 13.01 23.20 0.41
N ARG A 10 12.58 22.00 0.05
CA ARG A 10 12.98 21.40 -1.23
C ARG A 10 12.15 22.07 -2.32
N HIS A 11 12.62 23.21 -2.83
CA HIS A 11 12.19 23.71 -4.13
C HIS A 11 12.66 22.69 -5.17
N LEU A 12 11.86 21.65 -5.42
CA LEU A 12 12.02 20.84 -6.62
C LEU A 12 11.62 21.76 -7.78
N GLU A 13 12.62 22.18 -8.55
CA GLU A 13 12.43 22.96 -9.77
C GLU A 13 11.46 22.17 -10.67
N ILE A 14 10.27 22.72 -10.87
CA ILE A 14 9.31 22.16 -11.81
C ILE A 14 9.92 22.41 -13.18
N ARG A 15 10.18 21.34 -13.94
CA ARG A 15 10.69 21.46 -15.31
C ARG A 15 9.69 22.28 -16.14
N ASP A 16 10.21 23.20 -16.95
CA ASP A 16 9.39 23.98 -17.87
C ASP A 16 8.54 23.06 -18.75
N GLY A 17 7.23 23.34 -18.81
CA GLY A 17 6.26 22.54 -19.56
C GLY A 17 5.74 21.28 -18.84
N LYS A 18 6.09 21.03 -17.58
CA LYS A 18 5.52 19.91 -16.82
C LYS A 18 4.03 20.14 -16.57
N SER A 19 3.21 19.18 -16.98
CA SER A 19 1.77 19.11 -16.73
C SER A 19 1.41 17.80 -16.01
N ALA A 20 0.40 17.83 -15.15
CA ALA A 20 -0.16 16.63 -14.54
C ALA A 20 -1.65 16.79 -14.23
N ASP A 21 -2.44 15.76 -14.51
CA ASP A 21 -3.85 15.72 -14.09
C ASP A 21 -3.93 15.69 -12.55
N LYS A 22 -4.59 16.70 -11.97
CA LYS A 22 -4.74 16.85 -10.52
C LYS A 22 -5.44 15.66 -9.85
N TRP A 23 -6.38 15.02 -10.54
CA TRP A 23 -7.12 13.87 -10.03
C TRP A 23 -6.30 12.59 -10.13
N LYS A 24 -5.43 12.48 -11.13
CA LYS A 24 -4.43 11.42 -11.19
C LYS A 24 -3.46 11.54 -10.01
N VAL A 25 -2.86 12.71 -9.80
CA VAL A 25 -1.94 12.94 -8.68
C VAL A 25 -2.63 12.72 -7.33
N TYR A 26 -3.89 13.15 -7.18
CA TYR A 26 -4.68 12.89 -5.97
C TYR A 26 -4.86 11.39 -5.70
N ARG A 27 -5.16 10.58 -6.74
CA ARG A 27 -5.26 9.12 -6.58
C ARG A 27 -3.92 8.51 -6.19
N ASP A 28 -2.83 8.92 -6.83
CA ASP A 28 -1.49 8.44 -6.49
C ASP A 28 -1.13 8.76 -5.03
N VAL A 29 -1.47 9.96 -4.55
CA VAL A 29 -1.31 10.36 -3.14
C VAL A 29 -2.23 9.55 -2.20
N CYS A 30 -3.46 9.24 -2.62
CA CYS A 30 -4.36 8.37 -1.85
C CYS A 30 -3.80 6.96 -1.69
N ASP A 31 -3.27 6.39 -2.77
CA ASP A 31 -2.68 5.05 -2.77
C ASP A 31 -1.40 5.02 -1.93
N ALA A 32 -0.59 6.08 -2.00
CA ALA A 32 0.63 6.25 -1.23
C ALA A 32 0.40 6.78 0.21
N ARG A 33 -0.85 6.92 0.69
CA ARG A 33 -1.16 7.60 1.96
C ARG A 33 -0.40 7.06 3.17
N ALA A 34 -0.17 5.74 3.23
CA ALA A 34 0.55 5.10 4.32
C ALA A 34 2.04 5.46 4.33
N LEU A 35 2.66 5.54 3.14
CA LEU A 35 4.06 5.94 2.98
C LEU A 35 4.25 7.44 3.27
N LEU A 36 3.25 8.25 2.94
CA LEU A 36 3.26 9.70 3.17
C LEU A 36 2.83 10.10 4.59
N GLY A 37 2.45 9.13 5.45
CA GLY A 37 1.98 9.40 6.81
C GLY A 37 0.66 10.18 6.87
N LEU A 38 -0.15 10.09 5.82
CA LEU A 38 -1.39 10.86 5.67
C LEU A 38 -2.57 10.14 6.32
N ARG A 39 -3.45 10.95 6.92
CA ARG A 39 -4.74 10.50 7.46
C ARG A 39 -5.84 10.74 6.44
N ASP A 40 -6.93 9.97 6.53
CA ASP A 40 -8.08 10.11 5.62
C ASP A 40 -8.67 11.53 5.63
N ARG A 41 -8.68 12.18 6.80
CA ARG A 41 -9.12 13.58 6.95
C ARG A 41 -8.19 14.56 6.21
N ALA A 42 -6.90 14.28 6.10
CA ALA A 42 -5.97 15.11 5.34
C ALA A 42 -6.21 14.97 3.83
N LEU A 43 -6.49 13.75 3.36
CA LEU A 43 -6.88 13.51 1.96
C LEU A 43 -8.19 14.22 1.61
N ALA A 44 -9.19 14.22 2.51
CA ALA A 44 -10.43 14.97 2.31
C ALA A 44 -10.19 16.49 2.17
N VAL A 45 -9.27 17.05 2.96
CA VAL A 45 -8.87 18.46 2.84
C VAL A 45 -8.13 18.73 1.53
N LEU A 46 -7.23 17.82 1.11
CA LEU A 46 -6.55 17.91 -0.18
C LEU A 46 -7.54 17.88 -1.35
N ASN A 47 -8.51 16.97 -1.31
CA ASN A 47 -9.60 16.89 -2.30
C ASN A 47 -10.39 18.20 -2.38
N ALA A 48 -10.74 18.76 -1.22
CA ALA A 48 -11.41 20.04 -1.15
C ALA A 48 -10.57 21.16 -1.80
N LEU A 49 -9.26 21.24 -1.51
CA LEU A 49 -8.33 22.20 -2.12
C LEU A 49 -8.28 22.08 -3.65
N LEU A 50 -8.13 20.86 -4.17
CA LEU A 50 -8.09 20.59 -5.61
C LEU A 50 -9.39 20.95 -6.33
N SER A 51 -10.52 20.87 -5.62
CA SER A 51 -11.84 21.24 -6.12
C SER A 51 -12.03 22.77 -6.24
N PHE A 52 -11.17 23.60 -5.65
CA PHE A 52 -11.17 25.06 -5.87
C PHE A 52 -10.31 25.48 -7.06
N PHE A 53 -9.45 24.60 -7.57
CA PHE A 53 -8.70 24.85 -8.79
C PHE A 53 -9.61 24.51 -9.99
N SER A 54 -9.85 25.47 -10.88
CA SER A 54 -10.80 25.31 -12.00
C SER A 54 -10.31 24.32 -13.05
N GLU A 55 -9.01 24.33 -13.32
CA GLU A 55 -8.42 23.49 -14.37
C GLU A 55 -8.18 22.07 -13.88
N THR A 56 -8.22 21.09 -14.78
CA THR A 56 -7.92 19.68 -14.48
C THR A 56 -6.43 19.40 -14.51
N GLU A 57 -5.68 20.11 -15.35
CA GLU A 57 -4.23 19.99 -15.47
C GLU A 57 -3.53 21.00 -14.58
N LEU A 58 -2.54 20.55 -13.83
CA LEU A 58 -1.62 21.40 -13.09
C LEU A 58 -0.45 21.72 -14.02
N ASN A 59 -0.38 22.95 -14.53
CA ASN A 59 0.68 23.41 -15.41
C ASN A 59 1.66 24.35 -14.70
N HIS A 60 2.96 24.23 -15.00
CA HIS A 60 3.98 25.12 -14.42
C HIS A 60 3.75 26.61 -14.74
N GLY A 61 3.18 26.90 -15.91
CA GLY A 61 2.92 28.27 -16.38
C GLY A 61 1.71 28.95 -15.73
N GLU A 62 0.86 28.21 -15.00
CA GLU A 62 -0.30 28.75 -14.31
C GLU A 62 0.00 29.03 -12.84
N ASN A 63 -0.68 30.03 -12.29
CA ASN A 63 -0.60 30.31 -10.86
C ASN A 63 -1.36 29.19 -10.10
N LEU A 64 -0.64 28.14 -9.70
CA LEU A 64 -1.15 26.99 -8.95
C LEU A 64 -1.54 27.32 -7.49
N VAL A 65 -2.05 28.52 -7.24
CA VAL A 65 -2.42 29.02 -5.91
C VAL A 65 -3.93 29.13 -5.80
N VAL A 66 -4.51 28.46 -4.81
CA VAL A 66 -5.95 28.54 -4.49
C VAL A 66 -6.17 29.40 -3.24
N PHE A 67 -7.28 30.15 -3.22
CA PHE A 67 -7.65 31.04 -2.11
C PHE A 67 -9.04 30.69 -1.54
N PRO A 68 -9.24 29.48 -1.00
CA PRO A 68 -10.53 29.12 -0.44
C PRO A 68 -10.76 29.80 0.92
N SER A 69 -12.03 30.09 1.25
CA SER A 69 -12.37 30.46 2.63
C SER A 69 -12.41 29.21 3.52
N ASN A 70 -12.04 29.35 4.80
CA ASN A 70 -12.07 28.23 5.74
C ASN A 70 -13.47 27.59 5.83
N ALA A 71 -14.53 28.39 5.75
CA ALA A 71 -15.90 27.87 5.75
C ALA A 71 -16.16 26.96 4.54
N GLN A 72 -15.71 27.38 3.35
CA GLN A 72 -15.86 26.56 2.13
C GLN A 72 -15.01 25.27 2.19
N LEU A 73 -13.80 25.33 2.76
CA LEU A 73 -12.98 24.14 2.98
C LEU A 73 -13.65 23.17 3.96
N ILE A 74 -14.20 23.67 5.07
CA ILE A 74 -14.92 22.86 6.06
C ILE A 74 -16.10 22.15 5.39
N THR A 75 -16.93 22.88 4.64
CA THR A 75 -18.09 22.32 3.95
C THR A 75 -17.70 21.21 2.97
N ARG A 76 -16.65 21.40 2.18
CA ARG A 76 -16.18 20.40 1.19
C ARG A 76 -15.37 19.26 1.79
N ALA A 77 -14.71 19.48 2.92
CA ALA A 77 -13.95 18.46 3.65
C ALA A 77 -14.81 17.69 4.67
N ASN A 78 -16.08 17.41 4.34
CA ASN A 78 -17.03 16.67 5.17
C ASN A 78 -17.36 17.31 6.54
N GLY A 79 -17.40 18.64 6.62
CA GLY A 79 -17.86 19.34 7.81
C GLY A 79 -16.91 19.27 9.01
N ILE A 80 -15.60 19.09 8.78
CA ILE A 80 -14.62 19.01 9.88
C ILE A 80 -14.55 20.30 10.70
N ALA A 81 -14.31 20.18 12.01
CA ALA A 81 -14.09 21.34 12.86
C ALA A 81 -12.87 22.16 12.40
N GLY A 82 -12.90 23.49 12.59
CA GLY A 82 -11.83 24.38 12.14
C GLY A 82 -10.47 24.13 12.79
N THR A 83 -10.43 23.56 14.00
CA THR A 83 -9.19 23.07 14.65
C THR A 83 -8.59 21.91 13.86
N THR A 84 -9.41 20.89 13.59
CA THR A 84 -9.07 19.71 12.78
C THR A 84 -8.63 20.09 11.37
N LEU A 85 -9.27 21.08 10.74
CA LEU A 85 -8.83 21.59 9.44
C LEU A 85 -7.39 22.12 9.50
N ARG A 86 -7.05 22.95 10.49
CA ARG A 86 -5.70 23.51 10.65
C ARG A 86 -4.64 22.43 10.87
N GLU A 87 -4.95 21.42 11.68
CA GLU A 87 -4.07 20.27 11.90
C GLU A 87 -3.82 19.49 10.61
N ASN A 88 -4.88 19.17 9.86
CA ASN A 88 -4.74 18.43 8.60
C ASN A 88 -4.00 19.24 7.53
N LEU A 89 -4.22 20.57 7.47
CA LEU A 89 -3.43 21.45 6.61
C LEU A 89 -1.94 21.44 7.00
N ALA A 90 -1.62 21.40 8.30
CA ALA A 90 -0.23 21.27 8.74
C ALA A 90 0.36 19.91 8.34
N VAL A 91 -0.41 18.82 8.42
CA VAL A 91 0.00 17.49 7.92
C VAL A 91 0.30 17.53 6.42
N LEU A 92 -0.56 18.15 5.62
CA LEU A 92 -0.35 18.28 4.17
C LEU A 92 0.89 19.13 3.83
N VAL A 93 1.16 20.20 4.59
CA VAL A 93 2.38 21.00 4.44
C VAL A 93 3.62 20.21 4.83
N ASN A 94 3.57 19.50 5.96
CA ASN A 94 4.70 18.68 6.43
C ASN A 94 5.01 17.51 5.49
N ALA A 95 3.99 16.93 4.86
CA ALA A 95 4.13 15.92 3.82
C ALA A 95 4.64 16.50 2.49
N GLY A 96 4.78 17.83 2.37
CA GLY A 96 5.23 18.52 1.17
C GLY A 96 4.26 18.40 0.00
N LEU A 97 2.96 18.30 0.29
CA LEU A 97 1.90 18.25 -0.72
C LEU A 97 1.41 19.65 -1.08
N ILE A 98 1.39 20.56 -0.12
CA ILE A 98 0.97 21.95 -0.33
C ILE A 98 1.93 22.89 0.38
N ASN A 99 2.06 24.11 -0.12
CA ASN A 99 2.75 25.18 0.57
C ASN A 99 1.74 26.25 1.01
N ARG A 100 1.84 26.68 2.27
CA ARG A 100 1.12 27.87 2.72
C ARG A 100 1.79 29.09 2.14
N ASN A 101 1.05 29.84 1.32
CA ASN A 101 1.46 31.15 0.85
C ASN A 101 0.72 32.19 1.69
N ASP A 102 1.34 32.59 2.80
CA ASP A 102 0.80 33.61 3.69
C ASP A 102 0.96 35.04 3.10
N SER A 103 0.54 35.25 1.84
CA SER A 103 0.49 36.54 1.11
C SER A 103 1.85 37.29 0.93
N PRO A 104 2.06 38.05 -0.16
CA PRO A 104 3.32 38.79 -0.42
C PRO A 104 3.57 40.00 0.51
N ASN A 105 2.71 40.26 1.49
CA ASN A 105 2.83 41.45 2.33
C ASN A 105 2.15 41.15 3.66
N GLY A 106 2.90 41.12 4.77
CA GLY A 106 2.47 40.72 6.12
C GLY A 106 1.40 41.60 6.78
N LYS A 107 0.31 41.90 6.08
CA LYS A 107 -0.90 42.56 6.60
C LYS A 107 -2.03 41.54 6.63
N ARG A 108 -2.49 41.25 7.84
CA ARG A 108 -3.62 40.37 8.15
C ARG A 108 -4.90 40.96 7.56
N TYR A 109 -5.24 40.63 6.31
CA TYR A 109 -6.54 40.92 5.74
C TYR A 109 -7.58 39.95 6.32
N VAL A 110 -8.01 40.22 7.56
CA VAL A 110 -9.28 39.72 8.06
C VAL A 110 -10.37 40.47 7.30
N ARG A 111 -10.95 39.86 6.26
CA ARG A 111 -12.24 40.32 5.75
C ARG A 111 -13.28 39.88 6.77
N ARG A 112 -13.73 40.83 7.59
CA ARG A 112 -14.92 40.62 8.43
C ARG A 112 -16.12 40.54 7.48
N ALA A 113 -16.71 39.35 7.35
CA ALA A 113 -18.00 39.22 6.70
C ALA A 113 -19.09 39.85 7.59
N ARG A 114 -20.22 40.23 6.99
CA ARG A 114 -21.34 40.96 7.61
C ARG A 114 -22.02 40.21 8.77
N ASP A 115 -21.65 38.97 9.00
CA ASP A 115 -22.17 38.05 10.02
C ASP A 115 -21.22 37.84 11.22
N GLY A 116 -20.10 38.57 11.29
CA GLY A 116 -19.15 38.46 12.40
C GLY A 116 -18.27 37.21 12.35
N ALA A 117 -18.38 36.37 11.31
CA ALA A 117 -17.44 35.30 11.08
C ALA A 117 -16.15 35.86 10.46
N VAL A 118 -15.01 35.61 11.12
CA VAL A 118 -13.69 35.96 10.59
C VAL A 118 -13.34 34.99 9.47
N GLU A 119 -13.64 35.35 8.22
CA GLU A 119 -13.12 34.64 7.06
C GLU A 119 -11.64 35.01 6.87
N THR A 120 -10.76 34.08 7.22
CA THR A 120 -9.35 34.20 6.87
C THR A 120 -9.14 33.46 5.54
N ALA A 121 -8.85 34.20 4.48
CA ALA A 121 -8.44 33.62 3.20
C ALA A 121 -6.95 33.25 3.29
N TYR A 122 -6.63 31.98 3.11
CA TYR A 122 -5.26 31.49 3.05
C TYR A 122 -4.95 31.09 1.61
N GLY A 123 -3.84 31.58 1.07
CA GLY A 123 -3.32 31.10 -0.20
C GLY A 123 -2.61 29.77 0.00
N PHE A 124 -3.00 28.74 -0.77
CA PHE A 124 -2.29 27.46 -0.80
C PHE A 124 -1.72 27.21 -2.18
N SER A 125 -0.41 27.01 -2.27
CA SER A 125 0.27 26.62 -3.50
C SER A 125 0.23 25.09 -3.65
N LEU A 126 -0.28 24.64 -4.79
CA LEU A 126 -0.31 23.26 -5.26
C LEU A 126 0.95 22.90 -6.09
N SER A 127 1.88 23.84 -6.26
CA SER A 127 3.15 23.62 -6.97
C SER A 127 3.91 22.38 -6.49
N PRO A 128 3.95 22.02 -5.19
CA PRO A 128 4.58 20.78 -4.75
C PRO A 128 3.97 19.49 -5.32
N LEU A 129 2.65 19.48 -5.59
CA LEU A 129 1.98 18.33 -6.21
C LEU A 129 2.49 18.10 -7.64
N LEU A 130 2.67 19.18 -8.40
CA LEU A 130 3.20 19.09 -9.76
C LEU A 130 4.67 18.71 -9.75
N ALA A 131 5.47 19.32 -8.88
CA ALA A 131 6.90 19.03 -8.78
C ALA A 131 7.15 17.53 -8.49
N ARG A 132 6.38 16.96 -7.57
CA ARG A 132 6.52 15.59 -7.06
C ARG A 132 5.55 14.58 -7.66
N SER A 133 4.84 14.93 -8.74
CA SER A 133 3.83 14.05 -9.35
C SER A 133 4.37 12.66 -9.70
N GLU A 134 5.57 12.60 -10.27
CA GLU A 134 6.28 11.35 -10.60
C GLU A 134 6.67 10.56 -9.35
N GLU A 135 7.09 11.23 -8.28
CA GLU A 135 7.43 10.58 -7.01
C GLU A 135 6.19 9.90 -6.42
N PHE A 136 5.05 10.58 -6.42
CA PHE A 136 3.79 10.00 -5.95
C PHE A 136 3.34 8.83 -6.83
N ALA A 137 3.47 8.94 -8.15
CA ALA A 137 3.14 7.85 -9.06
C ALA A 137 4.01 6.61 -8.81
N LEU A 138 5.32 6.79 -8.56
CA LEU A 138 6.23 5.70 -8.20
C LEU A 138 5.84 5.06 -6.86
N MET A 139 5.53 5.86 -5.84
CA MET A 139 5.06 5.36 -4.54
C MET A 139 3.75 4.58 -4.68
N ALA A 140 2.79 5.09 -5.44
CA ALA A 140 1.52 4.42 -5.71
C ALA A 140 1.73 3.09 -6.44
N GLN A 141 2.61 3.06 -7.44
CA GLN A 141 2.98 1.85 -8.17
C GLN A 141 3.61 0.80 -7.24
N GLN A 142 4.51 1.21 -6.34
CA GLN A 142 5.12 0.32 -5.35
C GLN A 142 4.06 -0.29 -4.43
N VAL A 143 3.16 0.54 -3.87
CA VAL A 143 2.07 0.05 -3.01
C VAL A 143 1.17 -0.93 -3.75
N ALA A 144 0.80 -0.62 -5.00
CA ALA A 144 -0.03 -1.48 -5.82
C ALA A 144 0.67 -2.80 -6.18
N GLU A 145 1.99 -2.78 -6.42
CA GLU A 145 2.78 -3.97 -6.67
C GLU A 145 2.88 -4.86 -5.41
N ASP A 146 3.15 -4.28 -4.25
CA ASP A 146 3.24 -5.03 -3.00
C ASP A 146 1.91 -5.64 -2.60
N ALA A 147 0.80 -4.92 -2.80
CA ALA A 147 -0.54 -5.45 -2.60
C ALA A 147 -0.83 -6.62 -3.55
N ARG A 148 -0.46 -6.50 -4.83
CA ARG A 148 -0.59 -7.59 -5.82
C ARG A 148 0.23 -8.81 -5.44
N ARG A 149 1.49 -8.63 -5.03
CA ARG A 149 2.38 -9.72 -4.58
C ARG A 149 1.81 -10.42 -3.36
N LEU A 150 1.36 -9.67 -2.36
CA LEU A 150 0.73 -10.24 -1.16
C LEU A 150 -0.54 -11.03 -1.51
N LYS A 151 -1.38 -10.50 -2.41
CA LYS A 151 -2.57 -11.20 -2.89
C LYS A 151 -2.21 -12.52 -3.57
N PHE A 152 -1.23 -12.51 -4.47
CA PHE A 152 -0.76 -13.71 -5.17
C PHE A 152 -0.24 -14.77 -4.20
N VAL A 153 0.58 -14.39 -3.21
CA VAL A 153 1.08 -15.34 -2.19
C VAL A 153 -0.11 -15.94 -1.42
N LYS A 154 -1.06 -15.13 -0.93
CA LYS A 154 -2.25 -15.62 -0.20
C LYS A 154 -3.10 -16.59 -1.02
N GLU A 155 -3.29 -16.30 -2.31
CA GLU A 155 -4.02 -17.17 -3.23
C GLU A 155 -3.30 -18.52 -3.36
N ARG A 156 -1.99 -18.51 -3.60
CA ARG A 156 -1.17 -19.74 -3.66
C ARG A 156 -1.22 -20.52 -2.36
N THR A 157 -1.06 -19.85 -1.21
CA THR A 157 -1.15 -20.49 0.11
C THR A 157 -2.50 -21.18 0.30
N THR A 158 -3.58 -20.54 -0.14
CA THR A 158 -4.93 -21.12 -0.07
C THR A 158 -5.09 -22.36 -0.93
N ILE A 159 -4.52 -22.36 -2.14
CA ILE A 159 -4.53 -23.49 -3.07
C ILE A 159 -3.73 -24.64 -2.49
N VAL A 160 -2.44 -24.42 -2.19
CA VAL A 160 -1.54 -25.47 -1.68
C VAL A 160 -2.08 -26.07 -0.38
N ARG A 161 -2.61 -25.26 0.54
CA ARG A 161 -3.26 -25.76 1.76
C ARG A 161 -4.39 -26.75 1.44
N ARG A 162 -5.26 -26.41 0.48
CA ARG A 162 -6.38 -27.29 0.10
C ARG A 162 -5.88 -28.56 -0.57
N ASP A 163 -4.85 -28.47 -1.40
CA ASP A 163 -4.26 -29.61 -2.08
C ASP A 163 -3.63 -30.58 -1.09
N VAL A 164 -2.81 -30.09 -0.14
CA VAL A 164 -2.21 -30.91 0.92
C VAL A 164 -3.28 -31.62 1.73
N ARG A 165 -4.34 -30.91 2.15
CA ARG A 165 -5.46 -31.54 2.87
C ARG A 165 -6.09 -32.66 2.06
N LYS A 166 -6.40 -32.42 0.79
CA LYS A 166 -7.00 -33.44 -0.08
C LYS A 166 -6.12 -34.66 -0.24
N LEU A 167 -4.81 -34.45 -0.44
CA LEU A 167 -3.86 -35.55 -0.59
C LEU A 167 -3.73 -36.38 0.69
N ILE A 168 -3.64 -35.74 1.86
CA ILE A 168 -3.61 -36.45 3.15
C ILE A 168 -4.90 -37.25 3.35
N THR A 169 -6.06 -36.65 3.10
CA THR A 169 -7.36 -37.33 3.25
C THR A 169 -7.46 -38.53 2.32
N ALA A 170 -7.16 -38.37 1.03
CA ALA A 170 -7.19 -39.47 0.07
C ALA A 170 -6.21 -40.59 0.45
N ALA A 171 -4.98 -40.24 0.84
CA ALA A 171 -3.98 -41.22 1.25
C ALA A 171 -4.43 -42.07 2.45
N ILE A 172 -5.08 -41.45 3.44
CA ILE A 172 -5.62 -42.15 4.61
C ILE A 172 -6.82 -43.02 4.22
N GLU A 173 -7.73 -42.51 3.39
CA GLU A 173 -8.92 -43.24 2.93
C GLU A 173 -8.56 -44.45 2.06
N ASP A 174 -7.54 -44.32 1.21
CA ASP A 174 -7.03 -45.38 0.34
C ASP A 174 -6.10 -46.36 1.08
N GLY A 175 -5.81 -46.13 2.36
CA GLY A 175 -4.94 -46.98 3.17
C GLY A 175 -3.48 -46.99 2.70
N ALA A 176 -3.02 -45.90 2.08
CA ALA A 176 -1.65 -45.74 1.60
C ALA A 176 -0.65 -45.89 2.76
N ALA A 177 0.51 -46.51 2.51
CA ALA A 177 1.55 -46.62 3.52
C ALA A 177 2.15 -45.23 3.84
N GLY A 178 2.61 -45.01 5.07
CA GLY A 178 3.31 -43.76 5.40
C GLY A 178 2.96 -43.20 6.77
N ASP A 179 3.81 -42.29 7.25
CA ASP A 179 3.60 -41.60 8.51
C ASP A 179 2.67 -40.39 8.35
N TRP A 180 1.41 -40.67 8.01
CA TRP A 180 0.38 -39.65 7.81
C TRP A 180 0.09 -38.85 9.10
N ALA A 181 0.35 -39.42 10.28
CA ALA A 181 0.15 -38.74 11.56
C ALA A 181 1.15 -37.59 11.76
N THR A 182 2.43 -37.80 11.44
CA THR A 182 3.45 -36.75 11.47
C THR A 182 3.15 -35.67 10.43
N ILE A 183 2.75 -36.06 9.21
CA ILE A 183 2.40 -35.11 8.15
C ILE A 183 1.18 -34.26 8.54
N GLU A 184 0.15 -34.88 9.10
CA GLU A 184 -1.06 -34.19 9.58
C GLU A 184 -0.72 -33.18 10.69
N THR A 185 0.16 -33.57 11.62
CA THR A 185 0.62 -32.69 12.71
C THR A 185 1.35 -31.47 12.16
N ALA A 186 2.26 -31.67 11.20
CA ALA A 186 2.96 -30.57 10.55
C ALA A 186 2.01 -29.66 9.75
N TYR A 187 1.04 -30.25 9.03
CA TYR A 187 0.02 -29.49 8.32
C TYR A 187 -0.81 -28.61 9.27
N VAL A 188 -1.30 -29.17 10.39
CA VAL A 188 -2.10 -28.44 11.37
C VAL A 188 -1.29 -27.29 11.98
N ALA A 189 0.00 -27.51 12.27
CA ALA A 189 0.89 -26.47 12.77
C ALA A 189 1.06 -25.32 11.74
N ALA A 190 1.30 -25.65 10.47
CA ALA A 190 1.44 -24.66 9.39
C ALA A 190 0.15 -23.85 9.19
N VAL A 191 -1.02 -24.51 9.18
CA VAL A 191 -2.32 -23.85 9.08
C VAL A 191 -2.63 -22.99 10.30
N GLY A 192 -2.23 -23.42 11.50
CA GLY A 192 -2.38 -22.64 12.73
C GLY A 192 -1.73 -21.26 12.64
N ARG A 193 -0.56 -21.17 11.99
CA ARG A 193 0.16 -19.90 11.77
C ARG A 193 -0.53 -18.96 10.79
N LEU A 194 -1.39 -19.46 9.89
CA LEU A 194 -2.15 -18.58 8.98
C LEU A 194 -3.08 -17.63 9.72
N ARG A 195 -3.56 -18.01 10.91
CA ARG A 195 -4.44 -17.16 11.73
C ARG A 195 -3.74 -15.90 12.23
N THR A 196 -2.43 -15.97 12.47
CA THR A 196 -1.65 -14.88 13.05
C THR A 196 -0.75 -14.16 12.04
N ALA A 197 -0.66 -14.65 10.81
CA ALA A 197 0.12 -14.05 9.72
C ALA A 197 -0.41 -12.64 9.35
N LYS A 198 0.48 -11.65 9.35
CA LYS A 198 0.15 -10.24 9.05
C LYS A 198 1.01 -9.67 7.93
N SER A 199 2.23 -10.17 7.77
CA SER A 199 3.20 -9.68 6.81
C SER A 199 3.28 -10.60 5.59
N LYS A 200 3.80 -10.07 4.48
CA LYS A 200 4.10 -10.85 3.28
C LYS A 200 5.06 -12.02 3.58
N THR A 201 6.10 -11.76 4.37
CA THR A 201 7.09 -12.76 4.77
C THR A 201 6.47 -13.88 5.59
N ASP A 202 5.45 -13.59 6.42
CA ASP A 202 4.73 -14.64 7.15
C ASP A 202 4.01 -15.59 6.19
N PHE A 203 3.32 -15.03 5.17
CA PHE A 203 2.61 -15.83 4.18
C PHE A 203 3.55 -16.62 3.26
N GLU A 204 4.71 -16.06 2.91
CA GLU A 204 5.75 -16.75 2.13
C GLU A 204 6.31 -17.94 2.91
N ALA A 205 6.70 -17.76 4.18
CA ALA A 205 7.21 -18.85 5.01
C ALA A 205 6.20 -19.99 5.17
N ILE A 206 4.92 -19.67 5.37
CA ILE A 206 3.86 -20.70 5.47
C ILE A 206 3.61 -21.37 4.11
N LEU A 207 3.68 -20.62 3.01
CA LEU A 207 3.54 -21.20 1.67
C LEU A 207 4.67 -22.19 1.37
N ASP A 208 5.91 -21.86 1.71
CA ASP A 208 7.08 -22.71 1.49
C ASP A 208 6.94 -24.02 2.27
N GLU A 209 6.55 -23.95 3.54
CA GLU A 209 6.31 -25.12 4.37
C GLU A 209 5.16 -26.00 3.86
N LEU A 210 4.03 -25.40 3.48
CA LEU A 210 2.91 -26.14 2.89
C LEU A 210 3.29 -26.78 1.54
N SER A 211 4.14 -26.11 0.75
CA SER A 211 4.64 -26.65 -0.51
C SER A 211 5.56 -27.84 -0.28
N LEU A 212 6.46 -27.75 0.72
CA LEU A 212 7.32 -28.85 1.13
C LEU A 212 6.50 -30.05 1.61
N LEU A 213 5.44 -29.81 2.41
CA LEU A 213 4.52 -30.87 2.84
C LEU A 213 3.81 -31.51 1.65
N ARG A 214 3.33 -30.71 0.69
CA ARG A 214 2.69 -31.23 -0.52
C ARG A 214 3.63 -32.13 -1.30
N ASP A 215 4.86 -31.67 -1.52
CA ASP A 215 5.83 -32.40 -2.33
C ASP A 215 6.29 -33.68 -1.61
N GLY A 216 6.41 -33.65 -0.28
CA GLY A 216 6.65 -34.84 0.55
C GLY A 216 5.52 -35.87 0.46
N VAL A 217 4.25 -35.43 0.55
CA VAL A 217 3.08 -36.30 0.40
C VAL A 217 3.05 -36.92 -1.00
N LEU A 218 3.25 -36.12 -2.04
CA LEU A 218 3.29 -36.61 -3.42
C LEU A 218 4.40 -37.64 -3.63
N ASN A 219 5.59 -37.42 -3.05
CA ASN A 219 6.69 -38.36 -3.14
C ASN A 219 6.34 -39.72 -2.50
N ILE A 220 5.78 -39.70 -1.28
CA ILE A 220 5.34 -40.94 -0.59
C ILE A 220 4.33 -41.71 -1.45
N LEU A 221 3.35 -41.01 -2.04
CA LEU A 221 2.35 -41.63 -2.90
C LEU A 221 2.95 -42.15 -4.21
N GLN A 222 3.87 -41.41 -4.84
CA GLN A 222 4.54 -41.84 -6.06
C GLN A 222 5.40 -43.10 -5.85
N CYS A 223 6.14 -43.19 -4.75
CA CYS A 223 6.93 -44.38 -4.42
C CYS A 223 6.07 -45.65 -4.22
N GLN A 224 4.77 -45.51 -3.91
CA GLN A 224 3.86 -46.64 -3.76
C GLN A 224 3.24 -47.08 -5.08
N VAL A 225 3.00 -46.14 -5.99
CA VAL A 225 2.46 -46.43 -7.33
C VAL A 225 3.55 -46.99 -8.26
N PHE A 226 4.80 -46.57 -8.08
CA PHE A 226 5.96 -47.08 -8.79
C PHE A 226 7.00 -47.64 -7.81
N PRO A 227 6.79 -48.84 -7.25
CA PRO A 227 7.85 -49.52 -6.52
C PRO A 227 9.02 -49.70 -7.50
N GLN A 228 10.18 -49.10 -7.23
CA GLN A 228 11.36 -49.39 -8.04
C GLN A 228 11.65 -50.89 -7.94
N GLU A 229 11.57 -51.60 -9.07
CA GLU A 229 12.20 -52.91 -9.23
C GLU A 229 13.69 -52.72 -8.95
N SER A 230 14.10 -53.05 -7.72
CA SER A 230 15.51 -53.17 -7.39
C SER A 230 15.96 -54.54 -7.84
N ASP A 231 16.93 -54.50 -8.75
CA ASP A 231 17.57 -55.59 -9.47
C ASP A 231 17.62 -56.93 -8.73
N THR A 232 17.12 -57.93 -9.44
CA THR A 232 17.38 -59.35 -9.17
C THR A 232 18.88 -59.59 -9.33
N SER A 233 19.60 -59.69 -8.21
CA SER A 233 20.93 -60.29 -8.22
C SER A 233 20.80 -61.78 -8.55
N ASP A 234 20.92 -62.12 -9.82
CA ASP A 234 21.18 -63.47 -10.30
C ASP A 234 22.47 -63.98 -9.62
N SER A 235 22.29 -64.80 -8.59
CA SER A 235 23.37 -65.57 -7.97
C SER A 235 23.68 -66.79 -8.85
N VAL A 236 24.40 -66.54 -9.95
CA VAL A 236 25.13 -67.63 -10.62
C VAL A 236 26.36 -67.95 -9.75
N SER A 237 26.30 -69.05 -9.02
CA SER A 237 27.49 -69.73 -8.52
C SER A 237 27.31 -71.23 -8.69
N VAL A 238 28.01 -71.69 -9.72
CA VAL A 238 28.36 -73.05 -10.15
C VAL A 238 28.78 -73.96 -9.00
N THR A 239 28.66 -75.30 -9.21
CA THR A 239 29.50 -76.44 -8.74
C THR A 239 28.56 -77.58 -8.24
N THR A 240 28.52 -78.83 -8.72
CA THR A 240 29.41 -79.75 -9.47
C THR A 240 28.55 -80.66 -10.36
#